data_AF-A0A0U5FRQ7-F1
#
_entry.id   AF-A0A0U5FRQ7-F1
#
_cell.length_a   1.000
_cell.length_b   1.000
_cell.length_c   1.000
_cell.angle_alpha   90.00
_cell.angle_beta   90.00
_cell.angle_gamma   90.00
#
_symmetry.space_group_name_H-M   'P 1'
#
loop_
_entity.id
_entity.type
_entity.pdbx_description
1 polymer ?
#
loop_
_entity_poly.entity_id
_entity_poly.type
_entity_poly.pdbx_seq_one_letter_code
_entity_poly.pdbx_strand_id
1 'polypeptide(L)'
;MASWNEKHINYIVWINQPEVDVIFKTSGDTRRFHMADKWNDWKYGIDLFRGQDSTDPTAEKFSFRVVRNGKTLVSQWQDINAFTGNLGKGDMGLSLDNQKITIVDGLFIQYTFYDAGQYPTTNLPAAHQCYVTVAPDRSAWMTSLVPPASPEAKKPFTRFVLPGGHNFGLNSMASCRQLTANLTPAAIITKILGPWLGPLRFVGNLVGIGAAKALGVMEATSRNQKDSVSDQLAMGARYFKVRASRVDPKLHAHSGGMADEIYFHHAILPGITIRSFFKDVVDFLCKQRDEILMV
;
A
#
# COMPACT_ATOMS: atom_id res chain seq x y z
N MET A 1 33.13 19.10 -4.25
CA MET A 1 32.94 17.83 -3.51
C MET A 1 31.50 17.83 -3.02
N ALA A 2 30.64 16.98 -3.57
CA ALA A 2 29.28 16.85 -3.06
C ALA A 2 29.38 16.37 -1.61
N SER A 3 28.74 17.08 -0.68
CA SER A 3 28.55 16.59 0.68
C SER A 3 27.87 15.22 0.56
N TRP A 4 28.48 14.18 1.11
CA TRP A 4 27.88 12.86 1.18
C TRP A 4 26.62 13.00 2.04
N ASN A 5 25.45 13.09 1.39
CA ASN A 5 24.19 13.07 2.11
C ASN A 5 24.07 11.66 2.69
N GLU A 6 24.20 11.58 4.02
CA GLU A 6 24.01 10.37 4.79
C GLU A 6 22.68 9.71 4.39
N LYS A 7 22.66 8.37 4.36
CA LYS A 7 21.44 7.62 4.06
C LYS A 7 20.68 7.41 5.35
N HIS A 8 19.41 7.81 5.35
CA HIS A 8 18.55 7.79 6.53
C HIS A 8 17.35 6.88 6.31
N ILE A 9 16.83 6.34 7.41
CA ILE A 9 15.47 5.82 7.46
C ILE A 9 14.65 6.63 8.44
N ASN A 10 13.49 7.08 7.98
CA ASN A 10 12.47 7.67 8.81
C ASN A 10 11.44 6.59 9.14
N TYR A 11 11.01 6.49 10.39
CA TYR A 11 9.89 5.63 10.73
C TYR A 11 8.82 6.39 11.49
N ILE A 12 7.58 5.99 11.23
CA ILE A 12 6.37 6.62 11.72
C ILE A 12 5.44 5.55 12.25
N VAL A 13 4.83 5.82 13.40
CA VAL A 13 3.98 4.86 14.08
C VAL A 13 2.66 5.48 14.52
N TRP A 14 1.56 4.76 14.31
CA TRP A 14 0.25 5.06 14.88
C TRP A 14 -0.27 3.82 15.58
N ILE A 15 -0.57 3.92 16.88
CA ILE A 15 -1.02 2.82 17.72
C ILE A 15 -2.30 3.27 18.42
N ASN A 16 -3.42 2.67 18.04
CA ASN A 16 -4.74 2.90 18.62
C ASN A 16 -5.16 1.73 19.51
N GLN A 17 -4.24 1.26 20.37
CA GLN A 17 -4.50 0.24 21.39
C GLN A 17 -3.47 0.35 22.54
N PRO A 18 -3.91 0.40 23.80
CA PRO A 18 -3.01 0.59 24.94
C PRO A 18 -2.16 -0.65 25.24
N GLU A 19 -2.55 -1.85 24.84
CA GLU A 19 -1.80 -3.08 25.14
C GLU A 19 -0.77 -3.47 24.07
N VAL A 20 -0.53 -2.59 23.09
CA VAL A 20 0.34 -2.83 21.94
C VAL A 20 1.59 -1.96 21.99
N ASP A 21 2.72 -2.59 21.67
CA ASP A 21 3.97 -1.92 21.40
C ASP A 21 4.40 -2.11 19.94
N VAL A 22 5.01 -1.08 19.37
CA VAL A 22 5.77 -1.18 18.12
C VAL A 22 7.23 -0.89 18.42
N ILE A 23 8.11 -1.82 18.08
CA ILE A 23 9.54 -1.74 18.37
C ILE A 23 10.29 -1.67 17.05
N PHE A 24 10.99 -0.56 16.81
CA PHE A 24 11.93 -0.41 15.71
C PHE A 24 13.35 -0.69 16.18
N LYS A 25 14.16 -1.32 15.34
CA LYS A 25 15.55 -1.68 15.67
C LYS A 25 16.46 -1.55 14.45
N THR A 26 17.63 -0.95 14.68
CA THR A 26 18.83 -0.98 13.82
C THR A 26 20.00 -1.62 14.60
N SER A 27 21.20 -1.70 14.02
CA SER A 27 22.37 -2.32 14.68
C SER A 27 22.74 -1.68 16.04
N GLY A 28 22.45 -0.40 16.24
CA GLY A 28 22.71 0.24 17.52
C GLY A 28 21.70 1.31 17.92
N ASP A 29 20.46 1.17 17.50
CA ASP A 29 19.34 1.86 18.14
C ASP A 29 18.16 0.89 18.27
N THR A 30 17.41 1.03 19.35
CA THR A 30 16.15 0.31 19.57
C THR A 30 15.16 1.27 20.19
N ARG A 31 14.07 1.55 19.47
CA ARG A 31 12.99 2.42 19.91
C ARG A 31 11.74 1.62 20.11
N ARG A 32 11.13 1.77 21.27
CA ARG A 32 9.84 1.17 21.61
C ARG A 32 8.81 2.29 21.72
N PHE A 33 7.72 2.12 20.99
CA PHE A 33 6.57 2.99 21.01
C PHE A 33 5.41 2.24 21.62
N HIS A 34 4.71 2.94 22.50
CA HIS A 34 3.54 2.47 23.21
C HIS A 34 2.48 3.56 23.09
N MET A 35 1.23 3.19 22.79
CA MET A 35 0.05 4.06 22.75
C MET A 35 0.31 5.46 22.14
N ALA A 36 0.06 5.61 20.84
CA ALA A 36 0.41 6.83 20.12
C ALA A 36 -0.73 7.87 20.24
N ASP A 37 -0.85 8.55 21.38
CA ASP A 37 -2.00 9.45 21.62
C ASP A 37 -1.86 10.86 21.00
N LYS A 38 -0.68 11.26 20.51
CA LYS A 38 -0.42 12.65 20.06
C LYS A 38 0.08 12.77 18.62
N TRP A 39 -0.75 13.34 17.73
CA TRP A 39 -0.55 13.58 16.27
C TRP A 39 0.83 14.03 15.75
N ASN A 40 1.78 14.37 16.63
CA ASN A 40 3.08 14.93 16.25
C ASN A 40 4.32 14.26 16.90
N ASP A 41 4.17 13.27 17.78
CA ASP A 41 5.33 12.63 18.47
C ASP A 41 5.92 11.42 17.71
N TRP A 42 5.60 11.25 16.43
CA TRP A 42 5.77 9.95 15.75
C TRP A 42 6.70 9.96 14.56
N LYS A 43 7.59 10.94 14.43
CA LYS A 43 8.55 10.97 13.33
C LYS A 43 9.95 10.93 13.90
N TYR A 44 10.66 9.84 13.61
CA TYR A 44 12.05 9.69 13.99
C TYR A 44 12.86 9.32 12.76
N GLY A 45 13.92 10.07 12.52
CA GLY A 45 14.95 9.74 11.56
C GLY A 45 16.15 9.13 12.28
N ILE A 46 16.72 8.07 11.70
CA ILE A 46 18.01 7.55 12.12
C ILE A 46 18.93 7.56 10.91
N ASP A 47 20.13 8.08 11.15
CA ASP A 47 21.24 8.02 10.22
C ASP A 47 21.79 6.60 10.24
N LEU A 48 21.76 5.94 9.08
CA LEU A 48 22.29 4.58 8.97
C LEU A 48 23.82 4.59 8.89
N PHE A 49 24.40 5.75 8.56
CA PHE A 49 25.84 5.94 8.51
C PHE A 49 26.39 6.36 9.89
N ARG A 50 27.39 5.63 10.39
CA ARG A 50 28.07 5.92 11.66
C ARG A 50 29.56 6.18 11.43
N GLY A 51 29.90 7.36 10.89
CA GLY A 51 31.23 8.01 10.97
C GLY A 51 32.52 7.19 10.64
N GLN A 52 33.21 7.63 9.59
CA GLN A 52 34.63 7.51 9.17
C GLN A 52 35.52 6.26 9.39
N ASP A 53 35.33 5.41 10.39
CA ASP A 53 36.25 4.27 10.67
C ASP A 53 35.73 2.90 10.20
N SER A 54 34.50 2.86 9.69
CA SER A 54 33.92 1.64 9.10
C SER A 54 34.30 1.55 7.62
N THR A 55 35.37 0.83 7.31
CA THR A 55 35.71 0.39 5.95
C THR A 55 34.77 -0.70 5.42
N ASP A 56 33.84 -1.17 6.26
CA ASP A 56 32.88 -2.20 5.88
C ASP A 56 31.55 -1.54 5.46
N PRO A 57 31.18 -1.56 4.17
CA PRO A 57 29.92 -1.02 3.66
C PRO A 57 28.73 -1.94 4.00
N THR A 58 28.73 -2.56 5.18
CA THR A 58 27.78 -3.61 5.53
C THR A 58 26.36 -3.09 5.51
N ALA A 59 25.47 -3.96 5.05
CA ALA A 59 24.06 -3.71 5.15
C ALA A 59 23.66 -3.59 6.63
N GLU A 60 23.07 -2.46 6.97
CA GLU A 60 22.44 -2.22 8.25
C GLU A 60 21.07 -2.87 8.26
N LYS A 61 20.84 -3.77 9.24
CA LYS A 61 19.55 -4.43 9.38
C LYS A 61 18.58 -3.51 10.11
N PHE A 62 17.65 -2.93 9.37
CA PHE A 62 16.48 -2.27 9.95
C PHE A 62 15.35 -3.28 10.15
N SER A 63 14.62 -3.19 11.27
CA SER A 63 13.48 -4.07 11.55
C SER A 63 12.43 -3.37 12.39
N PHE A 64 11.20 -3.87 12.29
CA PHE A 64 10.15 -3.55 13.25
C PHE A 64 9.45 -4.81 13.74
N ARG A 65 8.90 -4.73 14.96
CA ARG A 65 8.01 -5.75 15.52
C ARG A 65 6.80 -5.10 16.16
N VAL A 66 5.64 -5.73 15.99
CA VAL A 66 4.43 -5.40 16.74
C VAL A 66 4.23 -6.45 17.81
N VAL A 67 4.13 -6.02 19.06
CA VAL A 67 4.05 -6.90 20.24
C VAL A 67 2.79 -6.54 21.03
N ARG A 68 2.05 -7.54 21.49
CA ARG A 68 0.91 -7.37 22.39
C ARG A 68 1.05 -8.31 23.56
N ASN A 69 1.02 -7.80 24.79
CA ASN A 69 1.18 -8.60 26.01
C ASN A 69 2.39 -9.56 25.96
N GLY A 70 3.52 -9.10 25.42
CA GLY A 70 4.75 -9.89 25.26
C GLY A 70 4.78 -10.85 24.06
N LYS A 71 3.65 -11.11 23.37
CA LYS A 71 3.58 -11.93 22.15
C LYS A 71 3.90 -11.08 20.92
N THR A 72 4.84 -11.53 20.08
CA THR A 72 5.10 -10.89 18.77
C THR A 72 3.98 -11.29 17.79
N LEU A 73 3.29 -10.30 17.25
CA LEU A 73 2.21 -10.48 16.28
C LEU A 73 2.72 -10.37 14.83
N VAL A 74 3.58 -9.38 14.57
CA VAL A 74 4.20 -9.14 13.26
C VAL A 74 5.68 -8.81 13.48
N SER A 75 6.53 -9.29 12.60
CA SER A 75 7.96 -8.95 12.55
C SER A 75 8.38 -8.82 11.09
N GLN A 76 9.08 -7.74 10.76
CA GLN A 76 9.62 -7.51 9.42
C GLN A 76 11.01 -6.88 9.53
N TRP A 77 11.84 -7.09 8.52
CA TRP A 77 13.21 -6.58 8.47
C TRP A 77 13.70 -6.36 7.02
N GLN A 78 14.66 -5.46 6.88
CA GLN A 78 15.27 -5.11 5.62
C GLN A 78 16.72 -4.70 5.86
N ASP A 79 17.62 -5.34 5.14
CA ASP A 79 19.00 -4.92 4.97
C ASP A 79 19.02 -3.65 4.12
N ILE A 80 19.72 -2.62 4.59
CA ILE A 80 19.90 -1.36 3.89
C ILE A 80 21.40 -1.05 3.88
N ASN A 81 22.00 -0.94 2.71
CA ASN A 81 23.39 -0.54 2.61
C ASN A 81 23.55 0.90 3.12
N ALA A 82 24.33 1.11 4.20
CA ALA A 82 24.46 2.42 4.85
C ALA A 82 25.06 3.50 3.94
N PHE A 83 25.83 3.11 2.91
CA PHE A 83 26.52 4.02 2.00
C PHE A 83 25.68 4.39 0.77
N THR A 84 25.05 3.40 0.16
CA THR A 84 24.30 3.55 -1.10
C THR A 84 22.80 3.74 -0.88
N GLY A 85 22.28 3.29 0.26
CA GLY A 85 20.85 3.16 0.53
C GLY A 85 20.21 1.95 -0.16
N ASN A 86 20.96 1.17 -0.95
CA ASN A 86 20.38 0.04 -1.68
C ASN A 86 19.84 -1.02 -0.71
N LEU A 87 18.69 -1.57 -1.06
CA LEU A 87 18.07 -2.66 -0.30
C LEU A 87 18.79 -3.99 -0.57
N GLY A 88 19.15 -4.68 0.50
CA GLY A 88 19.67 -6.04 0.49
C GLY A 88 18.58 -7.09 0.69
N LYS A 89 18.87 -8.13 1.48
CA LYS A 89 17.88 -9.15 1.85
C LYS A 89 16.84 -8.56 2.81
N GLY A 90 15.63 -9.09 2.79
CA GLY A 90 14.56 -8.63 3.66
C GLY A 90 13.19 -9.04 3.15
N ASP A 91 12.18 -8.76 3.96
CA ASP A 91 10.78 -9.05 3.65
C ASP A 91 9.95 -7.76 3.42
N MET A 92 10.45 -6.57 3.78
CA MET A 92 9.71 -5.30 3.63
C MET A 92 9.72 -4.68 2.23
N GLY A 93 10.88 -4.54 1.60
CA GLY A 93 11.07 -3.57 0.51
C GLY A 93 10.91 -4.12 -0.92
N LEU A 94 10.81 -5.44 -1.09
CA LEU A 94 10.95 -6.07 -2.41
C LEU A 94 9.63 -6.23 -3.19
N SER A 95 8.48 -6.22 -2.51
CA SER A 95 7.16 -6.37 -3.15
C SER A 95 6.07 -5.71 -2.31
N LEU A 96 5.18 -4.98 -2.95
CA LEU A 96 3.97 -4.44 -2.31
C LEU A 96 3.07 -5.55 -1.75
N ASP A 97 3.15 -6.76 -2.31
CA ASP A 97 2.36 -7.89 -1.82
C ASP A 97 2.81 -8.37 -0.43
N ASN A 98 4.07 -8.09 -0.04
CA ASN A 98 4.58 -8.36 1.31
C ASN A 98 4.11 -7.32 2.34
N GLN A 99 3.62 -6.17 1.86
CA GLN A 99 3.19 -5.05 2.70
C GLN A 99 1.67 -5.07 2.96
N LYS A 100 0.97 -6.14 2.59
CA LYS A 100 -0.46 -6.30 2.89
C LYS A 100 -0.72 -6.26 4.39
N ILE A 101 -1.92 -5.81 4.78
CA ILE A 101 -2.29 -5.81 6.19
C ILE A 101 -2.26 -7.23 6.77
N THR A 102 -2.04 -7.31 8.07
CA THR A 102 -2.23 -8.52 8.87
C THR A 102 -3.37 -8.29 9.85
N ILE A 103 -4.38 -9.15 9.82
CA ILE A 103 -5.46 -9.16 10.81
C ILE A 103 -5.18 -10.29 11.81
N VAL A 104 -4.97 -9.93 13.08
CA VAL A 104 -4.58 -10.89 14.13
C VAL A 104 -5.00 -10.38 15.49
N ASP A 105 -5.48 -11.28 16.35
CA ASP A 105 -5.92 -10.98 17.72
C ASP A 105 -6.92 -9.79 17.81
N GLY A 106 -7.78 -9.62 16.80
CA GLY A 106 -8.75 -8.50 16.77
C GLY A 106 -8.15 -7.14 16.41
N LEU A 107 -6.93 -7.12 15.89
CA LEU A 107 -6.24 -5.93 15.38
C LEU A 107 -6.06 -6.04 13.87
N PHE A 108 -5.99 -4.91 13.18
CA PHE A 108 -5.28 -4.81 11.93
C PHE A 108 -3.93 -4.14 12.14
N ILE A 109 -2.91 -4.71 11.52
CA ILE A 109 -1.54 -4.22 11.50
C ILE A 109 -1.20 -3.95 10.04
N GLN A 110 -0.94 -2.68 9.73
CA GLN A 110 -0.51 -2.25 8.41
C GLN A 110 0.90 -1.68 8.51
N TYR A 111 1.72 -1.94 7.51
CA TYR A 111 2.92 -1.14 7.30
C TYR A 111 3.10 -0.72 5.85
N THR A 112 3.96 0.27 5.63
CA THR A 112 4.42 0.68 4.31
C THR A 112 5.90 1.00 4.39
N PHE A 113 6.67 0.37 3.50
CA PHE A 113 8.09 0.62 3.34
C PHE A 113 8.32 1.32 2.00
N TYR A 114 8.79 2.55 2.06
CA TYR A 114 9.16 3.37 0.90
C TYR A 114 10.68 3.29 0.70
N ASP A 115 11.07 2.79 -0.47
CA ASP A 115 12.43 2.80 -0.97
C ASP A 115 12.74 4.15 -1.64
N ALA A 116 13.60 4.95 -1.03
CA ALA A 116 14.03 6.24 -1.59
C ALA A 116 15.04 6.10 -2.72
N GLY A 117 15.60 4.89 -2.92
CA GLY A 117 16.63 4.62 -3.90
C GLY A 117 17.95 5.35 -3.66
N GLN A 118 18.80 5.30 -4.68
CA GLN A 118 20.17 5.83 -4.59
C GLN A 118 20.23 7.36 -4.73
N TYR A 119 19.30 7.96 -5.47
CA TYR A 119 19.38 9.38 -5.84
C TYR A 119 18.15 10.17 -5.38
N PRO A 120 18.33 11.26 -4.62
CA PRO A 120 17.21 12.13 -4.29
C PRO A 120 16.67 12.76 -5.58
N THR A 121 15.35 12.75 -5.73
CA THR A 121 14.68 13.56 -6.75
C THR A 121 14.12 14.80 -6.07
N THR A 122 13.91 15.88 -6.81
CA THR A 122 13.40 17.15 -6.24
C THR A 122 12.03 17.02 -5.58
N ASN A 123 11.26 15.98 -5.91
CA ASN A 123 9.85 15.85 -5.54
C ASN A 123 9.54 14.61 -4.70
N LEU A 124 10.53 13.78 -4.36
CA LEU A 124 10.33 12.60 -3.54
C LEU A 124 11.23 12.62 -2.31
N PRO A 125 10.83 11.99 -1.19
CA PRO A 125 11.68 11.89 -0.02
C PRO A 125 13.03 11.24 -0.35
N ALA A 126 14.11 11.83 0.17
CA ALA A 126 15.49 11.36 -0.02
C ALA A 126 15.89 10.21 0.93
N ALA A 127 15.06 9.92 1.93
CA ALA A 127 15.28 8.91 2.95
C ALA A 127 14.24 7.81 2.83
N HIS A 128 14.64 6.56 3.14
CA HIS A 128 13.70 5.45 3.26
C HIS A 128 12.65 5.79 4.31
N GLN A 129 11.45 5.24 4.16
CA GLN A 129 10.39 5.47 5.14
C GLN A 129 9.71 4.17 5.54
N CYS A 130 9.46 3.98 6.84
CA CYS A 130 8.70 2.86 7.35
C CYS A 130 7.54 3.36 8.22
N TYR A 131 6.31 3.22 7.72
CA TYR A 131 5.10 3.59 8.44
C TYR A 131 4.47 2.32 9.01
N VAL A 132 4.16 2.30 10.30
CA VAL A 132 3.46 1.18 10.96
C VAL A 132 2.20 1.71 11.63
N THR A 133 1.06 1.10 11.33
CA THR A 133 -0.25 1.45 11.88
C THR A 133 -0.81 0.21 12.56
N VAL A 134 -1.21 0.34 13.82
CA VAL A 134 -1.90 -0.71 14.58
C VAL A 134 -3.18 -0.14 15.14
N ALA A 135 -4.30 -0.81 14.86
CA ALA A 135 -5.61 -0.39 15.33
C ALA A 135 -6.54 -1.60 15.47
N PRO A 136 -7.65 -1.48 16.23
CA PRO A 136 -8.64 -2.54 16.31
C PRO A 136 -9.25 -2.83 14.94
N ASP A 137 -9.67 -4.07 14.74
CA ASP A 137 -10.55 -4.45 13.64
C ASP A 137 -11.78 -3.52 13.60
N ARG A 138 -12.01 -2.89 12.44
CA ARG A 138 -13.10 -1.96 12.19
C ARG A 138 -14.20 -2.59 11.35
N SER A 139 -14.27 -3.91 11.28
CA SER A 139 -15.33 -4.62 10.53
C SER A 139 -16.75 -4.27 11.01
N ALA A 140 -16.94 -3.86 12.27
CA ALA A 140 -18.26 -3.53 12.86
C ALA A 140 -18.32 -2.12 13.47
N TRP A 141 -17.60 -1.15 12.88
CA TRP A 141 -17.46 0.17 13.51
C TRP A 141 -18.76 0.97 13.47
N MET A 142 -19.60 0.83 12.43
CA MET A 142 -20.87 1.53 12.35
C MET A 142 -21.86 0.97 13.36
N THR A 143 -21.94 -0.37 13.50
CA THR A 143 -22.75 -1.04 14.53
C THR A 143 -22.39 -0.56 15.93
N SER A 144 -21.08 -0.43 16.20
CA SER A 144 -20.59 0.00 17.51
C SER A 144 -20.87 1.49 17.77
N LEU A 145 -20.75 2.34 16.75
CA LEU A 145 -20.94 3.79 16.87
C LEU A 145 -22.42 4.19 16.86
N VAL A 146 -23.23 3.48 16.08
CA VAL A 146 -24.65 3.76 15.82
C VAL A 146 -25.46 2.47 15.96
N PRO A 147 -25.62 1.93 17.18
CA PRO A 147 -26.37 0.71 17.39
C PRO A 147 -27.83 0.85 16.90
N PRO A 148 -28.45 -0.22 16.37
CA PRO A 148 -29.86 -0.18 15.98
C PRO A 148 -30.75 0.35 17.10
N ALA A 149 -31.73 1.18 16.73
CA ALA A 149 -32.66 1.88 17.63
C ALA A 149 -32.06 2.95 18.56
N SER A 150 -30.75 3.21 18.51
CA SER A 150 -30.13 4.30 19.28
C SER A 150 -30.62 5.69 18.81
N PRO A 151 -30.48 6.74 19.63
CA PRO A 151 -30.70 8.12 19.19
C PRO A 151 -29.85 8.51 17.98
N GLU A 152 -28.61 8.00 17.88
CA GLU A 152 -27.70 8.20 16.76
C GLU A 152 -28.26 7.58 15.47
N ALA A 153 -28.88 6.40 15.55
CA ALA A 153 -29.46 5.71 14.39
C ALA A 153 -30.64 6.45 13.76
N LYS A 154 -31.23 7.40 14.50
CA LYS A 154 -32.31 8.27 14.00
C LYS A 154 -31.79 9.50 13.26
N LYS A 155 -30.48 9.77 13.29
CA LYS A 155 -29.87 10.90 12.59
C LYS A 155 -29.76 10.59 11.08
N PRO A 156 -29.83 11.61 10.20
CA PRO A 156 -29.66 11.39 8.77
C PRO A 156 -28.32 10.74 8.42
N PHE A 157 -28.31 9.83 7.45
CA PHE A 157 -27.10 9.16 6.98
C PHE A 157 -26.00 10.13 6.53
N THR A 158 -26.37 11.33 6.06
CA THR A 158 -25.45 12.41 5.67
C THR A 158 -24.55 12.92 6.80
N ARG A 159 -24.79 12.50 8.05
CA ARG A 159 -23.91 12.80 9.20
C ARG A 159 -22.71 11.83 9.30
N PHE A 160 -22.74 10.70 8.61
CA PHE A 160 -21.61 9.78 8.60
C PHE A 160 -20.42 10.35 7.82
N VAL A 161 -19.23 10.15 8.36
CA VAL A 161 -17.96 10.32 7.65
C VAL A 161 -17.49 8.94 7.25
N LEU A 162 -17.60 8.62 5.96
CA LEU A 162 -17.28 7.30 5.44
C LEU A 162 -15.84 7.27 4.91
N PRO A 163 -14.94 6.45 5.47
CA PRO A 163 -13.64 6.20 4.86
C PRO A 163 -13.81 5.42 3.56
N GLY A 164 -12.99 5.73 2.56
CA GLY A 164 -13.04 5.09 1.25
C GLY A 164 -11.70 5.13 0.53
N GLY A 165 -11.29 3.98 -0.01
CA GLY A 165 -10.08 3.87 -0.81
C GLY A 165 -10.28 4.48 -2.20
N HIS A 166 -9.42 5.41 -2.60
CA HIS A 166 -9.38 5.86 -3.99
C HIS A 166 -8.87 4.72 -4.88
N ASN A 167 -9.57 4.48 -5.99
CA ASN A 167 -9.25 3.40 -6.92
C ASN A 167 -9.13 2.02 -6.26
N PHE A 168 -10.08 1.71 -5.38
CA PHE A 168 -10.08 0.50 -4.54
C PHE A 168 -9.80 -0.81 -5.29
N GLY A 169 -10.26 -0.91 -6.55
CA GLY A 169 -10.15 -2.11 -7.37
C GLY A 169 -8.81 -2.29 -8.07
N LEU A 170 -7.90 -1.30 -8.03
CA LEU A 170 -6.51 -1.43 -8.47
C LEU A 170 -5.62 -1.75 -7.26
N ASN A 171 -5.92 -2.87 -6.61
CA ASN A 171 -5.20 -3.36 -5.43
C ASN A 171 -4.17 -4.45 -5.73
N SER A 172 -4.14 -4.94 -6.97
CA SER A 172 -3.15 -5.88 -7.49
C SER A 172 -2.96 -5.65 -8.99
N MET A 173 -1.84 -6.14 -9.52
CA MET A 173 -1.56 -6.09 -10.96
C MET A 173 -2.05 -7.35 -11.72
N ALA A 174 -2.90 -8.18 -11.11
CA ALA A 174 -3.32 -9.46 -11.71
C ALA A 174 -4.01 -9.28 -13.06
N SER A 175 -5.03 -8.43 -13.15
CA SER A 175 -5.76 -8.17 -14.39
C SER A 175 -4.90 -7.46 -15.43
N CYS A 176 -4.03 -6.54 -15.00
CA CYS A 176 -3.05 -5.92 -15.89
C CYS A 176 -2.08 -6.96 -16.48
N ARG A 177 -1.60 -7.93 -15.67
CA ARG A 177 -0.74 -9.03 -16.15
C ARG A 177 -1.48 -9.92 -17.15
N GLN A 178 -2.76 -10.23 -16.91
CA GLN A 178 -3.58 -10.98 -17.87
C GLN A 178 -3.78 -10.21 -19.18
N LEU A 179 -4.06 -8.90 -19.08
CA LEU A 179 -4.19 -8.02 -20.25
C LEU A 179 -2.92 -8.00 -21.11
N THR A 180 -1.75 -8.02 -20.47
CA THR A 180 -0.45 -7.95 -21.16
C THR A 180 0.20 -9.29 -21.42
N ALA A 181 -0.41 -10.41 -21.06
CA ALA A 181 0.23 -11.72 -21.05
C ALA A 181 0.78 -12.15 -22.42
N ASN A 182 0.10 -11.78 -23.51
CA ASN A 182 0.52 -12.10 -24.88
C ASN A 182 1.23 -10.92 -25.58
N LEU A 183 1.56 -9.85 -24.86
CA LEU A 183 2.24 -8.69 -25.42
C LEU A 183 3.73 -8.75 -25.11
N THR A 184 4.56 -8.48 -26.12
CA THR A 184 5.97 -8.19 -25.87
C THR A 184 6.08 -6.90 -25.05
N PRO A 185 7.14 -6.75 -24.25
CA PRO A 185 7.38 -5.51 -23.50
C PRO A 185 7.29 -4.23 -24.37
N ALA A 186 7.79 -4.27 -25.61
CA ALA A 186 7.67 -3.14 -26.55
C ALA A 186 6.22 -2.89 -27.00
N ALA A 187 5.44 -3.95 -27.18
CA ALA A 187 4.01 -3.84 -27.53
C ALA A 187 3.19 -3.27 -26.35
N ILE A 188 3.55 -3.53 -25.10
CA ILE A 188 2.91 -2.88 -23.94
C ILE A 188 3.12 -1.36 -24.01
N ILE A 189 4.33 -0.91 -24.34
CA ILE A 189 4.62 0.52 -24.48
C ILE A 189 3.78 1.13 -25.60
N THR A 190 3.82 0.57 -26.81
CA THR A 190 3.19 1.19 -27.98
C THR A 190 1.68 1.08 -27.99
N LYS A 191 1.11 0.00 -27.45
CA LYS A 191 -0.34 -0.26 -27.50
C LYS A 191 -1.11 0.20 -26.26
N ILE A 192 -0.45 0.31 -25.11
CA ILE A 192 -1.11 0.64 -23.83
C ILE A 192 -0.56 1.95 -23.27
N LEU A 193 0.74 1.99 -22.92
CA LEU A 193 1.31 3.15 -22.22
C LEU A 193 1.36 4.41 -23.08
N GLY A 194 1.71 4.29 -24.36
CA GLY A 194 1.79 5.40 -25.30
C GLY A 194 0.44 6.11 -25.50
N PRO A 195 -0.63 5.40 -25.87
CA PRO A 195 -1.97 5.99 -25.98
C PRO A 195 -2.49 6.56 -24.65
N TRP A 196 -2.15 5.94 -23.52
CA TRP A 196 -2.61 6.38 -22.21
C TRP A 196 -1.87 7.62 -21.69
N LEU A 197 -0.54 7.62 -21.74
CA LEU A 197 0.32 8.66 -21.18
C LEU A 197 0.71 9.75 -22.20
N GLY A 198 0.52 9.48 -23.49
CA GLY A 198 0.72 10.40 -24.64
C GLY A 198 0.04 11.74 -24.47
N PRO A 199 -1.28 11.77 -24.27
CA PRO A 199 -2.03 13.00 -24.09
C PRO A 199 -1.55 13.83 -22.89
N LEU A 200 -0.97 13.16 -21.88
CA LEU A 200 -0.46 13.79 -20.66
C LEU A 200 0.99 14.32 -20.81
N ARG A 201 1.58 14.26 -22.00
CA ARG A 201 2.97 14.66 -22.30
C ARG A 201 4.06 13.91 -21.50
N PHE A 202 3.72 12.79 -20.85
CA PHE A 202 4.70 11.94 -20.13
C PHE A 202 5.58 11.08 -21.07
N VAL A 203 5.27 11.04 -22.37
CA VAL A 203 5.88 10.11 -23.33
C VAL A 203 7.33 10.43 -23.69
N GLY A 204 7.77 11.68 -23.55
CA GLY A 204 9.17 12.06 -23.80
C GLY A 204 10.19 11.24 -23.00
N ASN A 205 9.78 10.66 -21.87
CA ASN A 205 10.62 9.84 -20.99
C ASN A 205 10.37 8.33 -21.11
N LEU A 206 9.35 7.88 -21.86
CA LEU A 206 9.06 6.43 -22.01
C LEU A 206 10.07 5.73 -22.93
N VAL A 207 10.73 6.46 -23.85
CA VAL A 207 11.76 5.90 -24.74
C VAL A 207 12.99 5.42 -23.96
N GLY A 208 13.30 6.05 -22.82
CA GLY A 208 14.36 5.61 -21.91
C GLY A 208 13.92 4.53 -20.92
N ILE A 209 12.62 4.27 -20.79
CA ILE A 209 12.09 3.20 -19.96
C ILE A 209 12.22 1.91 -20.77
N GLY A 210 13.25 1.14 -20.46
CA GLY A 210 13.48 -0.17 -21.07
C GLY A 210 12.22 -1.03 -20.99
N ALA A 211 11.90 -1.74 -22.06
CA ALA A 211 10.64 -2.47 -22.21
C ALA A 211 10.34 -3.38 -21.01
N ALA A 212 11.37 -3.99 -20.41
CA ALA A 212 11.28 -4.80 -19.19
C ALA A 212 10.62 -4.11 -17.97
N LYS A 213 10.50 -2.77 -17.96
CA LYS A 213 9.91 -1.97 -16.87
C LYS A 213 8.44 -1.59 -17.12
N ALA A 214 7.85 -1.94 -18.26
CA ALA A 214 6.52 -1.47 -18.66
C ALA A 214 5.41 -1.81 -17.63
N LEU A 215 5.40 -3.03 -17.09
CA LEU A 215 4.46 -3.41 -16.01
C LEU A 215 4.69 -2.63 -14.72
N GLY A 216 5.95 -2.33 -14.38
CA GLY A 216 6.29 -1.51 -13.23
C GLY A 216 5.81 -0.07 -13.39
N VAL A 217 5.86 0.49 -14.61
CA VAL A 217 5.26 1.81 -14.89
C VAL A 217 3.75 1.77 -14.71
N MET A 218 3.07 0.74 -15.24
CA MET A 218 1.63 0.56 -15.03
C MET A 218 1.29 0.52 -13.54
N GLU A 219 2.02 -0.27 -12.76
CA GLU A 219 1.82 -0.38 -11.31
C GLU A 219 2.05 0.97 -10.61
N ALA A 220 3.19 1.62 -10.84
CA ALA A 220 3.56 2.88 -10.21
C ALA A 220 2.59 4.04 -10.52
N THR A 221 1.87 3.98 -11.64
CA THR A 221 0.96 5.05 -12.08
C THR A 221 -0.52 4.73 -11.87
N SER A 222 -0.87 3.51 -11.45
CA SER A 222 -2.28 3.10 -11.33
C SER A 222 -2.65 2.30 -10.08
N ARG A 223 -1.70 1.64 -9.41
CA ARG A 223 -1.96 0.89 -8.17
C ARG A 223 -2.03 1.87 -7.01
N ASN A 224 -3.24 2.21 -6.58
CA ASN A 224 -3.48 3.11 -5.44
C ASN A 224 -3.76 2.38 -4.13
N GLN A 225 -4.04 1.07 -4.19
CA GLN A 225 -4.26 0.23 -3.02
C GLN A 225 -3.32 -0.97 -3.07
N LYS A 226 -2.97 -1.52 -1.90
CA LYS A 226 -2.24 -2.79 -1.78
C LYS A 226 -3.09 -3.92 -1.20
N ASP A 227 -4.16 -3.55 -0.51
CA ASP A 227 -4.99 -4.46 0.29
C ASP A 227 -6.25 -4.91 -0.47
N SER A 228 -6.70 -6.14 -0.21
CA SER A 228 -7.90 -6.70 -0.84
C SER A 228 -9.16 -5.88 -0.48
N VAL A 229 -10.29 -6.10 -1.18
CA VAL A 229 -11.56 -5.44 -0.80
C VAL A 229 -11.97 -5.87 0.61
N SER A 230 -11.86 -7.15 0.94
CA SER A 230 -12.13 -7.66 2.29
C SER A 230 -11.25 -7.00 3.35
N ASP A 231 -9.97 -6.77 3.05
CA ASP A 231 -9.04 -6.10 3.95
C ASP A 231 -9.40 -4.62 4.13
N GLN A 232 -9.76 -3.93 3.03
CA GLN A 232 -10.23 -2.54 3.08
C GLN A 232 -11.50 -2.41 3.95
N LEU A 233 -12.42 -3.37 3.84
CA LEU A 233 -13.63 -3.44 4.68
C LEU A 233 -13.29 -3.66 6.15
N ALA A 234 -12.33 -4.54 6.46
CA ALA A 234 -11.87 -4.79 7.83
C ALA A 234 -11.16 -3.57 8.45
N MET A 235 -10.44 -2.78 7.64
CA MET A 235 -9.88 -1.49 8.05
C MET A 235 -10.95 -0.40 8.24
N GLY A 236 -12.19 -0.66 7.81
CA GLY A 236 -13.34 0.20 8.05
C GLY A 236 -13.88 0.94 6.82
N ALA A 237 -13.32 0.72 5.62
CA ALA A 237 -13.80 1.37 4.40
C ALA A 237 -15.30 1.07 4.15
N ARG A 238 -16.10 2.10 3.88
CA ARG A 238 -17.54 2.00 3.60
C ARG A 238 -17.98 2.79 2.37
N TYR A 239 -17.05 3.50 1.71
CA TYR A 239 -17.32 4.22 0.47
C TYR A 239 -16.40 3.73 -0.66
N PHE A 240 -16.98 3.30 -1.77
CA PHE A 240 -16.26 2.70 -2.89
C PHE A 240 -16.68 3.34 -4.21
N LYS A 241 -15.93 4.35 -4.68
CA LYS A 241 -16.21 4.99 -5.97
C LYS A 241 -15.93 4.02 -7.14
N VAL A 242 -16.97 3.46 -7.73
CA VAL A 242 -16.84 2.52 -8.86
C VAL A 242 -16.61 3.25 -10.19
N ARG A 243 -15.68 2.72 -10.99
CA ARG A 243 -15.46 3.08 -12.41
C ARG A 243 -15.47 1.78 -13.20
N ALA A 244 -16.62 1.40 -13.71
CA ALA A 244 -16.87 0.07 -14.25
C ALA A 244 -17.04 0.13 -15.77
N SER A 245 -16.30 -0.71 -16.49
CA SER A 245 -16.49 -0.93 -17.93
C SER A 245 -15.96 -2.30 -18.33
N ARG A 246 -16.24 -2.71 -19.57
CA ARG A 246 -15.46 -3.77 -20.22
C ARG A 246 -14.11 -3.22 -20.64
N VAL A 247 -13.14 -4.12 -20.77
CA VAL A 247 -11.86 -3.78 -21.42
C VAL A 247 -12.13 -3.41 -22.87
N ASP A 248 -11.43 -2.38 -23.38
CA ASP A 248 -11.50 -2.01 -24.81
C ASP A 248 -11.28 -3.26 -25.68
N PRO A 249 -12.16 -3.56 -26.65
CA PRO A 249 -12.04 -4.74 -27.49
C PRO A 249 -10.68 -4.92 -28.16
N LYS A 250 -10.01 -3.82 -28.53
CA LYS A 250 -8.67 -3.84 -29.15
C LYS A 250 -7.59 -4.29 -28.17
N LEU A 251 -7.73 -3.92 -26.89
CA LEU A 251 -6.83 -4.39 -25.83
C LEU A 251 -7.19 -5.81 -25.40
N HIS A 252 -8.48 -6.12 -25.29
CA HIS A 252 -8.97 -7.44 -24.94
C HIS A 252 -8.54 -8.52 -25.92
N ALA A 253 -8.49 -8.20 -27.23
CA ALA A 253 -8.00 -9.08 -28.29
C ALA A 253 -6.53 -9.51 -28.11
N HIS A 254 -5.76 -8.81 -27.27
CA HIS A 254 -4.38 -9.15 -26.93
C HIS A 254 -4.22 -9.80 -25.56
N SER A 255 -5.31 -9.94 -24.81
CA SER A 255 -5.26 -10.53 -23.47
C SER A 255 -4.94 -12.03 -23.51
N GLY A 256 -4.29 -12.54 -22.46
CA GLY A 256 -4.00 -13.95 -22.25
C GLY A 256 -5.20 -14.78 -21.78
N GLY A 257 -6.37 -14.59 -22.40
CA GLY A 257 -7.61 -15.24 -21.96
C GLY A 257 -8.28 -14.53 -20.79
N MET A 258 -8.22 -13.20 -20.76
CA MET A 258 -9.04 -12.40 -19.85
C MET A 258 -10.52 -12.62 -20.17
N ALA A 259 -11.37 -12.71 -19.15
CA ALA A 259 -12.80 -12.93 -19.35
C ALA A 259 -13.47 -11.66 -19.87
N ASP A 260 -14.49 -11.80 -20.72
CA ASP A 260 -15.33 -10.67 -21.16
C ASP A 260 -16.34 -10.29 -20.07
N GLU A 261 -15.81 -9.72 -18.98
CA GLU A 261 -16.56 -9.24 -17.83
C GLU A 261 -16.42 -7.73 -17.64
N ILE A 262 -17.18 -7.19 -16.68
CA ILE A 262 -17.04 -5.80 -16.25
C ILE A 262 -15.95 -5.73 -15.18
N TYR A 263 -14.96 -4.89 -15.42
CA TYR A 263 -13.83 -4.63 -14.53
C TYR A 263 -13.95 -3.25 -13.90
N PHE A 264 -13.38 -3.08 -12.72
CA PHE A 264 -13.00 -1.76 -12.23
C PHE A 264 -11.87 -1.21 -13.09
N HIS A 265 -11.86 0.10 -13.36
CA HIS A 265 -10.86 0.73 -14.22
C HIS A 265 -10.17 1.94 -13.58
N HIS A 266 -8.85 1.98 -13.75
CA HIS A 266 -8.07 3.21 -13.65
C HIS A 266 -7.67 3.65 -15.06
N ALA A 267 -8.43 4.59 -15.64
CA ALA A 267 -8.34 4.92 -17.06
C ALA A 267 -8.54 3.64 -17.90
N ILE A 268 -7.58 3.27 -18.77
CA ILE A 268 -7.69 2.07 -19.60
C ILE A 268 -7.29 0.79 -18.86
N LEU A 269 -6.69 0.89 -17.67
CA LEU A 269 -6.11 -0.25 -16.97
C LEU A 269 -7.17 -0.97 -16.12
N PRO A 270 -7.36 -2.29 -16.30
CA PRO A 270 -8.32 -3.05 -15.54
C PRO A 270 -7.76 -3.47 -14.17
N GLY A 271 -8.61 -3.36 -13.16
CA GLY A 271 -8.42 -3.88 -11.81
C GLY A 271 -9.21 -5.17 -11.57
N ILE A 272 -9.76 -5.34 -10.37
CA ILE A 272 -10.66 -6.46 -10.05
C ILE A 272 -11.95 -6.44 -10.88
N THR A 273 -12.58 -7.61 -11.04
CA THR A 273 -13.92 -7.68 -11.64
C THR A 273 -14.96 -7.07 -10.70
N ILE A 274 -15.99 -6.46 -11.27
CA ILE A 274 -17.13 -5.94 -10.49
C ILE A 274 -17.88 -7.07 -9.79
N ARG A 275 -17.89 -8.28 -10.39
CA ARG A 275 -18.43 -9.48 -9.76
C ARG A 275 -17.69 -9.82 -8.47
N SER A 276 -16.36 -9.88 -8.49
CA SER A 276 -15.57 -10.16 -7.29
C SER A 276 -15.76 -9.10 -6.21
N PHE A 277 -15.80 -7.81 -6.60
CA PHE A 277 -16.11 -6.73 -5.67
C PHE A 277 -17.44 -6.93 -4.95
N PHE A 278 -18.54 -7.14 -5.69
CA PHE A 278 -19.85 -7.32 -5.07
C PHE A 278 -19.94 -8.61 -4.25
N LYS A 279 -19.23 -9.67 -4.66
CA LYS A 279 -19.14 -10.88 -3.85
C LYS A 279 -18.53 -10.58 -2.48
N ASP A 280 -17.38 -9.90 -2.44
CA ASP A 280 -16.71 -9.56 -1.18
C ASP A 280 -17.57 -8.64 -0.31
N VAL A 281 -18.29 -7.68 -0.91
CA VAL A 281 -19.23 -6.79 -0.22
C VAL A 281 -20.41 -7.57 0.38
N VAL A 282 -21.03 -8.47 -0.38
CA VAL A 282 -22.16 -9.28 0.11
C VAL A 282 -21.69 -10.21 1.24
N ASP A 283 -20.56 -10.89 1.05
CA ASP A 283 -19.98 -11.77 2.08
C ASP A 283 -19.69 -11.00 3.38
N PHE A 284 -19.24 -9.75 3.26
CA PHE A 284 -19.03 -8.86 4.41
C PHE A 284 -20.34 -8.47 5.09
N LEU A 285 -21.33 -7.97 4.34
CA LEU A 285 -22.64 -7.55 4.89
C LEU A 285 -23.42 -8.72 5.51
N CYS A 286 -23.27 -9.94 5.00
CA CYS A 286 -23.84 -11.13 5.61
C CYS A 286 -23.30 -11.38 7.03
N LYS A 287 -22.03 -11.05 7.28
CA LYS A 287 -21.35 -11.17 8.58
C LYS A 287 -21.59 -9.94 9.47
N GLN A 288 -21.69 -8.75 8.87
CA GLN A 288 -21.80 -7.46 9.54
C GLN A 288 -23.09 -6.76 9.12
N ARG A 289 -24.23 -7.25 9.64
CA ARG A 289 -25.57 -6.93 9.10
C ARG A 289 -26.03 -5.49 9.32
N ASP A 290 -25.46 -4.80 10.30
CA ASP A 290 -25.82 -3.42 10.63
C ASP A 290 -24.85 -2.40 10.00
N GLU A 291 -23.86 -2.85 9.22
CA GLU A 291 -22.98 -1.98 8.45
C GLU A 291 -23.65 -1.54 7.15
N ILE A 292 -23.31 -0.34 6.68
CA ILE A 292 -23.81 0.21 5.42
C ILE A 292 -22.63 0.52 4.51
N LEU A 293 -22.70 0.09 3.25
CA LEU A 293 -21.73 0.45 2.23
C LEU A 293 -22.37 1.37 1.19
N MET A 294 -21.60 2.35 0.76
CA MET A 294 -21.92 3.25 -0.36
C MET A 294 -21.00 2.92 -1.53
N VAL A 295 -21.60 2.76 -2.71
CA VAL A 295 -20.94 2.36 -3.97
C VAL A 295 -21.24 3.43 -5.03
#